data_AF-A0A2G2WGP7-F1
#
_entry.id   AF-A0A2G2WGP7-F1
#
_cell.length_a   1.000
_cell.length_b   1.000
_cell.length_c   1.000
_cell.angle_alpha   90.00
_cell.angle_beta   90.00
_cell.angle_gamma   90.00
#
_symmetry.space_group_name_H-M   'P 1'
#
loop_
_entity.id
_entity.type
_entity.pdbx_description
1 polymer ?
#
loop_
_entity_poly.entity_id
_entity_poly.type
_entity_poly.pdbx_seq_one_letter_code
_entity_poly.pdbx_strand_id
1 'polypeptide(L)'
;MGQRGVRSGFRFHPTDTEGLTFLQKFMAKQEMNDSGFITTNIDVYDSEEDPWKIYSRGVPCGAADDSLYRYFITKKSSNLGNWKLQSEGKPVHRDSSSSTVVIGCKKKMCYMINNNEEHREDDGHYWLMKEYELSNVILHQFDDDRRDYVLCAIKKKFIETCLSEMGNVSEEFGAIQV
;
A
#
# COMPACT_ATOMS: atom_id res chain seq x y z
N MET A 1 3.01 27.60 8.66
CA MET A 1 2.77 26.45 9.56
C MET A 1 4.05 25.64 9.62
N GLY A 2 4.63 25.49 10.82
CA GLY A 2 5.97 24.93 10.98
C GLY A 2 6.01 23.43 10.71
N GLN A 3 6.98 22.99 9.91
CA GLN A 3 7.34 21.58 9.86
C GLN A 3 7.82 21.18 11.26
N ARG A 4 7.09 20.30 11.96
CA ARG A 4 7.63 19.65 13.16
C ARG A 4 8.86 18.87 12.71
N GLY A 5 10.00 19.20 13.31
CA GLY A 5 11.31 18.65 12.96
C GLY A 5 11.33 17.13 13.09
N VAL A 6 11.08 16.45 11.98
CA VAL A 6 11.38 15.04 11.82
C VAL A 6 12.90 14.91 11.92
N ARG A 7 13.39 14.12 12.89
CA ARG A 7 14.84 13.91 13.08
C ARG A 7 15.44 13.38 11.79
N SER A 8 16.62 13.87 11.41
CA SER A 8 17.39 13.33 10.29
C SER A 8 17.49 11.80 10.40
N GLY A 9 17.05 11.09 9.36
CA GLY A 9 17.02 9.62 9.31
C GLY A 9 15.69 8.95 9.67
N PHE A 10 14.69 9.68 10.19
CA PHE A 10 13.35 9.10 10.38
C PHE A 10 12.67 8.86 9.03
N ARG A 11 12.05 7.68 8.89
CA ARG A 11 11.27 7.29 7.71
C ARG A 11 9.90 6.80 8.17
N PHE A 12 8.85 7.32 7.58
CA PHE A 12 7.51 6.79 7.78
C PHE A 12 7.38 5.50 6.97
N HIS A 13 7.45 4.37 7.68
CA HIS A 13 7.37 3.04 7.07
C HIS A 13 6.55 2.11 7.97
N PRO A 14 5.24 2.36 8.09
CA PRO A 14 4.38 1.54 8.94
C PRO A 14 4.42 0.07 8.51
N THR A 15 4.36 -0.80 9.51
CA THR A 15 4.03 -2.21 9.34
C THR A 15 2.62 -2.36 8.78
N ASP A 16 2.28 -3.55 8.27
CA ASP A 16 0.94 -3.82 7.74
C ASP A 16 -0.15 -3.59 8.81
N THR A 17 0.15 -3.97 10.06
CA THR A 17 -0.75 -3.80 11.21
C THR A 17 -0.94 -2.33 11.58
N GLU A 18 0.13 -1.53 11.54
CA GLU A 18 0.03 -0.07 11.75
C GLU A 18 -0.76 0.60 10.63
N GLY A 19 -0.55 0.20 9.37
CA GLY A 19 -1.32 0.68 8.22
C GLY A 19 -2.82 0.48 8.39
N LEU A 20 -3.25 -0.74 8.73
CA LEU A 20 -4.66 -1.01 9.03
C LEU A 20 -5.16 -0.28 10.27
N THR A 21 -4.30 -0.01 11.25
CA THR A 21 -4.66 0.78 12.44
C THR A 21 -4.90 2.25 12.09
N PHE A 22 -4.13 2.85 11.18
CA PHE A 22 -4.41 4.19 10.66
C PHE A 22 -5.73 4.26 9.91
N LEU A 23 -5.99 3.28 9.02
CA LEU A 23 -7.27 3.17 8.32
C LEU A 23 -8.45 3.04 9.29
N GLN A 24 -8.32 2.19 10.31
CA GLN A 24 -9.33 2.03 11.35
C GLN A 24 -9.62 3.35 12.09
N LYS A 25 -8.59 4.10 12.48
CA LYS A 25 -8.74 5.42 13.13
C LYS A 25 -9.42 6.44 12.22
N PHE A 26 -9.04 6.48 10.94
CA PHE A 26 -9.68 7.34 9.94
C PHE A 26 -11.19 7.07 9.85
N MET A 27 -11.57 5.79 9.73
CA MET A 27 -12.97 5.38 9.69
C MET A 27 -13.71 5.72 10.99
N ALA A 28 -13.04 5.64 12.13
CA ALA A 28 -13.58 6.02 13.44
C ALA A 28 -13.67 7.54 13.70
N LYS A 29 -13.27 8.41 12.74
CA LYS A 29 -13.13 9.86 12.95
C LYS A 29 -12.15 10.23 14.07
N GLN A 30 -11.19 9.36 14.35
CA GLN A 30 -10.15 9.58 15.35
C GLN A 30 -8.90 10.17 14.71
N GLU A 31 -8.11 10.88 15.51
CA GLU A 31 -6.81 11.37 15.06
C GLU A 31 -5.88 10.19 14.73
N MET A 32 -5.45 10.11 13.47
CA MET A 32 -4.59 9.02 13.00
C MET A 32 -3.25 8.99 13.73
N ASN A 33 -2.72 10.16 14.12
CA ASN A 33 -1.37 10.31 14.68
C ASN A 33 -0.27 9.78 13.73
N ASP A 34 -0.50 9.92 12.42
CA ASP A 34 0.40 9.52 11.35
C ASP A 34 1.46 10.60 11.04
N SER A 35 1.55 11.65 11.86
CA SER A 35 2.43 12.82 11.63
C SER A 35 2.18 13.56 10.31
N GLY A 36 1.03 13.35 9.66
CA GLY A 36 0.67 13.97 8.39
C GLY A 36 1.29 13.32 7.15
N PHE A 37 1.72 12.05 7.23
CA PHE A 37 2.29 11.31 6.10
C PHE A 37 1.23 10.64 5.20
N ILE A 38 -0.01 10.49 5.68
CA ILE A 38 -1.11 9.85 4.95
C ILE A 38 -2.00 10.93 4.33
N THR A 39 -2.18 10.87 3.01
CA THR A 39 -3.02 11.82 2.25
C THR A 39 -4.44 11.29 2.10
N THR A 40 -5.48 12.08 2.36
CA THR A 40 -6.88 11.57 2.45
C THR A 40 -7.86 12.09 1.39
N ASN A 41 -7.38 12.88 0.42
CA ASN A 41 -8.24 13.64 -0.51
C ASN A 41 -7.81 13.46 -1.98
N ILE A 42 -7.34 12.27 -2.34
CA ILE A 42 -6.92 11.92 -3.69
C ILE A 42 -7.60 10.61 -4.05
N ASP A 43 -8.30 10.59 -5.19
CA ASP A 43 -8.76 9.34 -5.76
C ASP A 43 -7.57 8.63 -6.43
N VAL A 44 -7.21 7.48 -5.87
CA VAL A 44 -6.10 6.66 -6.34
C VAL A 44 -6.50 5.78 -7.54
N TYR A 45 -7.79 5.58 -7.75
CA TYR A 45 -8.34 4.74 -8.82
C TYR A 45 -8.91 5.56 -9.99
N ASP A 46 -8.67 6.88 -10.02
CA ASP A 46 -9.06 7.74 -11.13
C ASP A 46 -8.39 7.26 -12.43
N SER A 47 -9.21 6.89 -13.43
CA SER A 47 -8.72 6.32 -14.70
C SER A 47 -7.96 7.32 -15.56
N GLU A 48 -8.12 8.61 -15.31
CA GLU A 48 -7.48 9.68 -16.07
C GLU A 48 -6.14 10.12 -15.44
N GLU A 49 -5.80 9.58 -14.27
CA GLU A 49 -4.62 9.95 -13.49
C GLU A 49 -3.59 8.82 -13.42
N ASP A 50 -2.39 9.13 -13.89
CA ASP A 50 -1.26 8.22 -13.83
C ASP A 50 -0.66 8.11 -12.41
N PRO A 51 -0.03 6.97 -12.06
CA PRO A 51 0.50 6.73 -10.72
C PRO A 51 1.56 7.74 -10.29
N TRP A 52 2.38 8.28 -11.21
CA TRP A 52 3.37 9.32 -10.88
C TRP A 52 2.72 10.66 -10.52
N LYS A 53 1.59 11.02 -11.13
CA LYS A 53 0.83 12.24 -10.78
C LYS A 53 0.22 12.09 -9.39
N ILE A 54 -0.40 10.93 -9.11
CA ILE A 54 -0.93 10.59 -7.78
C ILE A 54 0.20 10.63 -6.75
N TYR A 55 1.32 9.95 -7.03
CA TYR A 55 2.49 9.87 -6.14
C TYR A 55 3.06 11.25 -5.80
N SER A 56 3.21 12.12 -6.80
CA SER A 56 3.75 13.47 -6.61
C SER A 56 2.93 14.34 -5.65
N ARG A 57 1.62 14.08 -5.55
CA ARG A 57 0.68 14.76 -4.65
C ARG A 57 0.65 14.16 -3.24
N GLY A 58 1.25 12.98 -3.03
CA GLY A 58 1.37 12.37 -1.70
C GLY A 58 2.54 12.95 -0.90
N VAL A 59 2.49 12.81 0.43
CA VAL A 59 3.53 13.32 1.32
C VAL A 59 4.77 12.41 1.30
N PRO A 60 5.99 12.93 1.06
CA PRO A 60 7.22 12.14 1.12
C PRO A 60 7.45 11.54 2.51
N CYS A 61 7.77 10.25 2.56
CA CYS A 61 7.92 9.48 3.80
C CYS A 61 9.37 9.40 4.31
N GLY A 62 10.26 10.24 3.80
CA GLY A 62 11.69 10.29 4.15
C GLY A 62 12.40 11.40 3.39
N ALA A 63 13.73 11.42 3.45
CA ALA A 63 14.52 12.39 2.69
C ALA A 63 14.40 12.13 1.19
N ALA A 64 13.73 13.04 0.47
CA ALA A 64 13.72 13.29 -0.99
C ALA A 64 13.93 12.11 -1.97
N ASP A 65 13.58 10.88 -1.57
CA ASP A 65 13.80 9.67 -2.35
C ASP A 65 12.46 9.15 -2.86
N ASP A 66 12.29 9.19 -4.18
CA ASP A 66 11.09 8.74 -4.90
C ASP A 66 10.92 7.22 -4.92
N SER A 67 11.81 6.46 -4.27
CA SER A 67 11.69 5.01 -4.11
C SER A 67 10.84 4.56 -2.91
N LEU A 68 10.54 5.48 -1.97
CA LEU A 68 9.74 5.17 -0.79
C LEU A 68 8.24 5.13 -1.11
N TYR A 69 7.51 4.34 -0.32
CA TYR A 69 6.06 4.36 -0.37
C TYR A 69 5.51 5.72 0.05
N ARG A 70 4.50 6.19 -0.68
CA ARG A 70 3.60 7.27 -0.24
C ARG A 70 2.21 6.68 0.01
N TYR A 71 1.52 7.21 1.02
CA TYR A 71 0.33 6.59 1.59
C TYR A 71 -0.90 7.46 1.37
N PHE A 72 -1.99 6.82 0.97
CA PHE A 72 -3.24 7.46 0.57
C PHE A 72 -4.42 6.70 1.16
N ILE A 73 -5.35 7.40 1.80
CA ILE A 73 -6.66 6.85 2.13
C ILE A 73 -7.66 7.37 1.09
N THR A 74 -8.34 6.45 0.41
CA THR A 74 -9.29 6.75 -0.67
C THR A 74 -10.51 5.85 -0.57
N LYS A 75 -11.60 6.24 -1.23
CA LYS A 75 -12.69 5.31 -1.52
C LYS A 75 -12.21 4.27 -2.51
N LYS A 76 -12.55 3.02 -2.24
CA LYS A 76 -12.27 1.86 -3.07
C LYS A 76 -13.21 1.89 -4.26
N SER A 77 -12.63 1.83 -5.44
CA SER A 77 -13.38 1.63 -6.67
C SER A 77 -13.48 0.15 -7.00
N SER A 78 -14.61 -0.29 -7.54
CA SER A 78 -14.72 -1.61 -8.17
C SER A 78 -13.97 -1.65 -9.50
N ASN A 79 -13.79 -0.49 -10.13
CA ASN A 79 -12.94 -0.31 -11.29
C ASN A 79 -11.53 0.06 -10.82
N LEU A 80 -10.60 -0.88 -10.91
CA LEU A 80 -9.21 -0.67 -10.53
C LEU A 80 -8.43 0.17 -11.56
N GLY A 81 -9.08 0.64 -12.63
CA GLY A 81 -8.44 1.34 -13.73
C GLY A 81 -7.34 0.47 -14.35
N ASN A 82 -6.15 1.03 -14.44
CA ASN A 82 -4.96 0.38 -14.98
C ASN A 82 -4.17 -0.44 -13.93
N TRP A 83 -4.68 -0.57 -12.70
CA TRP A 83 -4.04 -1.40 -11.67
C TRP A 83 -4.43 -2.88 -11.82
N LYS A 84 -3.42 -3.75 -11.89
CA LYS A 84 -3.59 -5.20 -12.01
C LYS A 84 -3.14 -5.90 -10.73
N LEU A 85 -4.00 -6.77 -10.20
CA LEU A 85 -3.69 -7.60 -9.04
C LEU A 85 -2.58 -8.62 -9.38
N GLN A 86 -1.55 -8.68 -8.54
CA GLN A 86 -0.43 -9.63 -8.71
C GLN A 86 -0.64 -10.95 -7.97
N SER A 87 -1.35 -10.92 -6.84
CA SER A 87 -1.61 -12.11 -6.03
C SER A 87 -2.91 -11.94 -5.26
N GLU A 88 -3.45 -13.05 -4.76
CA GLU A 88 -4.51 -13.00 -3.75
C GLU A 88 -4.08 -12.17 -2.53
N GLY A 89 -5.06 -11.54 -1.88
CA GLY A 89 -4.84 -10.72 -0.69
C GLY A 89 -4.31 -11.56 0.47
N LYS A 90 -3.19 -11.13 1.06
CA LYS A 90 -2.61 -11.80 2.23
C LYS A 90 -3.30 -11.30 3.50
N PRO A 91 -3.74 -12.18 4.40
CA PRO A 91 -4.34 -11.76 5.67
C PRO A 91 -3.29 -11.04 6.54
N VAL A 92 -3.72 -9.98 7.22
CA VAL A 92 -2.92 -9.25 8.20
C VAL A 92 -3.46 -9.55 9.58
N HIS A 93 -2.56 -9.97 10.45
CA HIS A 93 -2.90 -10.42 11.80
C HIS A 93 -2.44 -9.41 12.85
N ARG A 94 -3.20 -9.35 13.93
CA ARG A 94 -2.80 -8.69 15.18
C ARG A 94 -2.76 -9.74 16.28
N ASP A 95 -1.60 -9.87 16.90
CA ASP A 95 -1.44 -10.73 18.07
C ASP A 95 -2.02 -10.03 19.30
N SER A 96 -2.79 -10.79 20.06
CA SER A 96 -3.25 -10.43 21.40
C SER A 96 -2.77 -11.50 22.38
N SER A 97 -2.82 -11.21 23.69
CA SER A 97 -2.34 -12.13 24.73
C SER A 97 -3.00 -13.51 24.73
N SER A 98 -4.18 -13.64 24.11
CA SER A 98 -4.98 -14.89 24.08
C SER A 98 -5.27 -15.44 22.69
N SER A 99 -5.05 -14.68 21.62
CA SER A 99 -5.38 -15.11 20.25
C SER A 99 -4.75 -14.22 19.18
N THR A 100 -4.58 -14.76 17.98
CA THR A 100 -4.22 -14.02 16.77
C THR A 100 -5.50 -13.73 15.98
N VAL A 101 -5.77 -12.46 15.68
CA VAL A 101 -6.99 -12.02 14.99
C VAL A 101 -6.66 -11.45 13.62
N VAL A 102 -7.41 -11.85 12.59
CA VAL A 102 -7.33 -11.24 11.25
C VAL A 102 -8.02 -9.88 11.27
N ILE A 103 -7.23 -8.82 11.15
CA ILE A 103 -7.73 -7.44 11.18
C ILE A 103 -7.98 -6.88 9.77
N GLY A 104 -7.52 -7.57 8.73
CA GLY A 104 -7.71 -7.15 7.35
C GLY A 104 -6.87 -7.97 6.38
N CYS A 105 -6.69 -7.44 5.18
CA CYS A 105 -5.84 -8.04 4.17
C CYS A 105 -4.99 -6.98 3.44
N LYS A 106 -3.93 -7.45 2.81
CA LYS A 106 -3.04 -6.66 1.95
C LYS A 106 -2.98 -7.29 0.56
N LYS A 107 -3.33 -6.52 -0.46
CA LYS A 107 -3.20 -6.89 -1.88
C LYS A 107 -2.03 -6.14 -2.51
N LYS A 108 -1.36 -6.77 -3.47
CA LYS A 108 -0.30 -6.15 -4.27
C LYS A 108 -0.78 -5.96 -5.70
N MET A 109 -0.56 -4.79 -6.27
CA MET A 109 -0.92 -4.46 -7.64
C MET A 109 0.26 -3.82 -8.38
N CYS A 110 0.35 -4.05 -9.69
CA CYS A 110 1.21 -3.28 -10.60
C CYS A 110 0.36 -2.43 -11.54
N TYR A 111 0.92 -1.30 -11.98
CA TYR A 111 0.29 -0.46 -13.00
C TYR A 111 0.58 -1.01 -14.40
N MET A 112 -0.44 -1.07 -15.24
CA MET A 112 -0.38 -1.54 -16.62
C MET A 112 -0.60 -0.39 -17.60
N ILE A 113 -0.04 -0.47 -18.79
CA ILE A 113 -0.49 0.33 -19.94
C ILE A 113 -1.21 -0.60 -20.92
N ASN A 114 -2.33 -0.12 -21.46
CA ASN A 114 -3.18 -0.84 -22.41
C ASN A 114 -3.66 -2.22 -21.92
N ASN A 115 -3.80 -2.40 -20.60
CA ASN A 115 -4.27 -3.62 -19.92
C ASN A 115 -3.51 -4.93 -20.22
N ASN A 116 -2.47 -4.89 -21.04
CA ASN A 116 -1.78 -6.07 -21.56
C ASN A 116 -0.31 -6.12 -21.13
N GLU A 117 0.33 -4.98 -20.87
CA GLU A 117 1.75 -4.89 -20.52
C GLU A 117 1.97 -4.07 -19.26
N GLU A 118 2.86 -4.53 -18.38
CA GLU A 118 3.29 -3.76 -17.22
C GLU A 118 3.90 -2.45 -17.70
N HIS A 119 3.47 -1.33 -17.13
CA HIS A 119 4.06 -0.06 -17.50
C HIS A 119 5.50 0.00 -17.02
N ARG A 120 6.42 0.01 -17.98
CA ARG A 120 7.83 0.25 -17.75
C ARG A 120 8.15 1.65 -18.25
N GLU A 121 8.66 2.47 -17.36
CA GLU A 121 9.31 3.71 -17.76
C GLU A 121 10.63 3.38 -18.49
N ASP A 122 11.10 4.29 -19.33
CA ASP A 122 12.32 4.13 -20.13
C ASP A 122 13.57 3.87 -19.26
N ASP A 123 13.51 4.28 -18.00
CA ASP A 123 14.54 4.09 -16.99
C ASP A 123 14.48 2.70 -16.30
N GLY A 124 13.63 1.79 -16.77
CA GLY A 124 13.51 0.43 -16.23
C GLY A 124 12.76 0.35 -14.89
N HIS A 125 11.95 1.36 -14.56
CA HIS A 125 11.09 1.34 -13.37
C HIS A 125 9.63 1.06 -13.70
N TYR A 126 8.89 0.64 -12.69
CA TYR A 126 7.45 0.41 -12.78
C TYR A 126 6.76 0.78 -11.47
N TRP A 127 5.45 0.95 -11.52
CA TRP A 127 4.65 1.41 -10.38
C TRP A 127 3.96 0.25 -9.66
N LEU A 128 4.07 0.26 -8.33
CA LEU A 128 3.50 -0.72 -7.43
C LEU A 128 2.55 -0.07 -6.44
N MET A 129 1.44 -0.75 -6.16
CA MET A 129 0.54 -0.43 -5.06
C MET A 129 0.43 -1.60 -4.09
N LYS A 130 0.37 -1.28 -2.79
CA LYS A 130 -0.21 -2.14 -1.77
C LYS A 130 -1.55 -1.56 -1.33
N GLU A 131 -2.63 -2.30 -1.50
CA GLU A 131 -3.97 -1.96 -1.01
C GLU A 131 -4.20 -2.70 0.31
N TYR A 132 -4.65 -1.97 1.33
CA TYR A 132 -4.99 -2.48 2.65
C TYR A 132 -6.48 -2.28 2.91
N GLU A 133 -7.16 -3.36 3.27
CA GLU A 133 -8.60 -3.40 3.51
C GLU A 133 -8.87 -4.04 4.88
N LEU A 134 -9.74 -3.43 5.69
CA LEU A 134 -10.15 -3.99 6.98
C LEU A 134 -11.02 -5.25 6.79
N SER A 135 -10.99 -6.16 7.76
CA SER A 135 -11.84 -7.35 7.71
C SER A 135 -13.32 -6.96 7.88
N ASN A 136 -14.22 -7.74 7.28
CA ASN A 136 -15.68 -7.49 7.37
C ASN A 136 -16.15 -7.36 8.83
N VAL A 137 -15.60 -8.18 9.74
CA VAL A 137 -15.90 -8.14 11.18
C VAL A 137 -15.62 -6.76 11.80
N ILE A 138 -14.54 -6.10 11.36
CA ILE A 138 -14.19 -4.75 11.81
C ILE A 138 -15.01 -3.70 11.06
N LEU A 139 -15.20 -3.86 9.74
CA LEU A 139 -16.00 -2.94 8.91
C LEU A 139 -17.43 -2.77 9.45
N HIS A 140 -18.05 -3.84 9.95
CA HIS A 140 -19.40 -3.80 10.53
C HIS A 140 -19.53 -2.93 11.79
N GLN A 141 -18.41 -2.50 12.39
CA GLN A 141 -18.40 -1.57 13.53
C GLN A 141 -18.53 -0.10 13.11
N PHE A 142 -18.45 0.19 11.81
CA PHE A 142 -18.49 1.53 11.25
C PHE A 142 -19.74 1.79 10.42
N ASP A 143 -20.07 3.07 10.24
CA ASP A 143 -21.15 3.55 9.37
C ASP A 143 -20.93 3.09 7.91
N ASP A 144 -22.03 2.78 7.21
CA ASP A 144 -21.99 2.22 5.85
C ASP A 144 -21.27 3.13 4.84
N ASP A 145 -21.34 4.45 5.00
CA ASP A 145 -20.74 5.46 4.12
C ASP A 145 -19.20 5.52 4.19
N ARG A 146 -18.60 4.75 5.11
CA ARG A 146 -17.15 4.69 5.35
C ARG A 146 -16.55 3.32 5.08
N ARG A 147 -17.37 2.29 4.85
CA ARG A 147 -16.89 0.90 4.66
C ARG A 147 -16.17 0.68 3.34
N ASP A 148 -16.29 1.63 2.42
CA ASP A 148 -15.63 1.62 1.13
C ASP A 148 -14.22 2.23 1.17
N TYR A 149 -13.68 2.69 2.30
CA TYR A 149 -12.33 3.24 2.35
C TYR A 149 -11.24 2.17 2.45
N VAL A 150 -10.14 2.40 1.74
CA VAL A 150 -8.91 1.60 1.80
C VAL A 150 -7.69 2.50 2.02
N LEU A 151 -6.59 1.89 2.49
CA LEU A 151 -5.28 2.52 2.51
C LEU A 151 -4.45 1.97 1.35
N CYS A 152 -3.96 2.85 0.48
CA CYS A 152 -3.09 2.53 -0.63
C CYS A 152 -1.67 3.05 -0.35
N ALA A 153 -0.66 2.21 -0.55
CA ALA A 153 0.74 2.59 -0.51
C ALA A 153 1.34 2.42 -1.91
N ILE A 154 1.73 3.53 -2.54
CA ILE A 154 2.25 3.57 -3.93
C ILE A 154 3.76 3.82 -3.90
N LYS A 155 4.52 3.13 -4.74
CA LYS A 155 5.95 3.41 -4.97
C LYS A 155 6.37 3.14 -6.41
N LYS A 156 7.46 3.79 -6.83
CA LYS A 156 8.24 3.43 -8.01
C LYS A 156 9.28 2.36 -7.63
N LYS A 157 9.41 1.28 -8.42
CA LYS A 157 10.39 0.19 -8.19
C LYS A 157 11.18 -0.08 -9.46
N PHE A 158 12.48 -0.34 -9.32
CA PHE A 158 13.35 -0.76 -10.42
C PHE A 158 13.24 -2.26 -10.71
N ILE A 159 13.32 -2.66 -11.98
CA ILE A 159 13.11 -4.04 -12.44
C ILE A 159 14.18 -5.01 -11.93
N GLU A 160 15.46 -4.64 -11.86
CA GLU A 160 16.53 -5.58 -11.47
C GLU A 160 16.36 -6.09 -10.03
N THR A 161 15.73 -5.30 -9.15
CA THR A 161 15.42 -5.72 -7.78
C THR A 161 14.36 -6.85 -7.72
N CYS A 162 13.66 -7.16 -8.81
CA CYS A 162 12.71 -8.28 -8.88
C CYS A 162 13.37 -9.60 -9.27
N LEU A 163 14.41 -9.58 -10.11
CA LEU A 163 15.13 -10.80 -10.52
C LEU A 163 15.80 -11.48 -9.31
N SER A 164 16.27 -10.70 -8.34
CA SER A 164 16.82 -11.23 -7.08
C SER A 164 15.77 -11.78 -6.12
N GLU A 165 14.53 -11.25 -6.13
CA GLU A 165 13.45 -11.76 -5.26
C GLU A 165 12.85 -13.08 -5.80
N MET A 166 12.88 -13.30 -7.12
CA MET A 166 12.43 -14.55 -7.75
C MET A 166 13.51 -15.65 -7.74
N GLY A 167 14.80 -15.31 -7.74
CA GLY A 167 15.90 -16.28 -7.64
C GLY A 167 15.99 -17.01 -6.29
N ASN A 168 15.49 -16.39 -5.20
CA ASN A 168 15.50 -17.00 -3.86
C ASN A 168 14.37 -18.01 -3.62
N VAL A 169 13.40 -18.15 -4.53
CA VAL A 169 12.30 -19.14 -4.40
C VAL A 169 12.71 -20.51 -4.95
N SER A 170 13.75 -20.58 -5.79
CA SER A 170 14.18 -21.84 -6.42
C SER A 170 15.15 -22.68 -5.58
N GLU A 171 15.79 -22.14 -4.53
CA GLU A 171 16.74 -22.91 -3.71
C GLU A 171 16.09 -23.67 -2.52
N GLU A 172 14.81 -23.45 -2.21
CA GLU A 172 14.17 -24.11 -1.05
C GLU A 172 13.53 -25.49 -1.37
N PHE A 173 13.48 -25.92 -2.63
CA PHE A 173 12.89 -27.22 -3.03
C PHE A 173 13.88 -28.23 -3.64
N GLY A 174 15.19 -28.00 -3.47
CA GLY A 174 16.23 -28.75 -4.18
C GLY A 174 17.10 -29.67 -3.33
N ALA A 175 16.55 -30.54 -2.48
CA ALA A 175 17.31 -31.70 -1.97
C ALA A 175 16.38 -32.82 -1.47
N ILE A 176 15.83 -33.62 -2.39
CA ILE A 176 15.52 -35.03 -2.08
C ILE A 176 16.51 -35.85 -2.89
N GLN A 177 17.50 -36.39 -2.19
CA GLN A 177 18.48 -37.31 -2.73
C GLN A 177 17.87 -38.72 -2.66
N VAL A 178 17.82 -39.39 -3.82
CA VAL A 178 17.44 -40.81 -3.96
C VAL A 178 18.55 -41.69 -3.38
#